data_AF-A0A1L4BUV1-F1
#
_entry.id   AF-A0A1L4BUV1-F1
#
_cell.length_a   1.000
_cell.length_b   1.000
_cell.length_c   1.000
_cell.angle_alpha   90.00
_cell.angle_beta   90.00
_cell.angle_gamma   90.00
#
_symmetry.space_group_name_H-M   'P 1'
#
loop_
_entity.id
_entity.type
_entity.pdbx_description
1 polymer ?
#
loop_
_entity_poly.entity_id
_entity_poly.type
_entity_poly.pdbx_seq_one_letter_code
_entity_poly.pdbx_strand_id
1 'polypeptide(L)'
;MIVKRWDQGVSLTELLVTITVTWIVMVLIVQSFYQMREQNIRSVETLHTHTEAVEADNIFRNLIDGAYISGNATYSFWKLSSFQISSGSQINPLDYPIIYAQREPLTTGFPSDAQAGTDILVVQTIDDPQVLTTAIISGASSFTRPADGAPAITASKYMLLSSESYQNLITAASDVASGTTTINLATAINQNFPAGATLYTDYIVRIIYIAEETDNQGNVENDLVQLNYDGTGNPIRTTLLSGVSDLQIRYNIGAGWQRVTANDPDRLWYKQIRGLEFSYNLNGQNHQVIVAFGGIGDNTIPAA
;
A
#
# COMPACT_ATOMS: atom_id res chain seq x y z
N MET A 1 -67.25 -11.32 66.02
CA MET A 1 -65.81 -11.27 65.72
C MET A 1 -65.61 -10.11 64.75
N ILE A 2 -65.25 -8.93 65.27
CA ILE A 2 -65.17 -7.69 64.49
C ILE A 2 -63.71 -7.52 64.07
N VAL A 3 -63.45 -7.68 62.77
CA VAL A 3 -62.14 -7.36 62.17
C VAL A 3 -61.98 -5.84 62.19
N LYS A 4 -61.09 -5.35 63.04
CA LYS A 4 -60.73 -3.93 63.13
C LYS A 4 -59.80 -3.61 61.96
N ARG A 5 -60.31 -2.99 60.88
CA ARG A 5 -59.49 -2.38 59.83
C ARG A 5 -58.75 -1.18 60.43
N TRP A 6 -57.42 -1.22 60.38
CA TRP A 6 -56.57 -0.07 60.68
C TRP A 6 -56.32 0.68 59.38
N ASP A 7 -57.22 1.59 59.03
CA ASP A 7 -56.94 2.56 57.98
C ASP A 7 -56.02 3.63 58.57
N GLN A 8 -54.70 3.40 58.49
CA GLN A 8 -53.70 4.43 58.79
C GLN A 8 -53.68 5.40 57.60
N GLY A 9 -54.20 6.62 57.83
CA GLY A 9 -54.12 7.70 56.84
C GLY A 9 -52.67 8.14 56.67
N VAL A 10 -52.18 8.09 55.42
CA VAL A 10 -50.85 8.59 55.04
C VAL A 10 -50.78 10.09 55.35
N SER A 11 -49.75 10.50 56.09
CA SER A 11 -49.53 11.90 56.42
C SER A 11 -49.19 12.70 55.14
N LEU A 12 -49.70 13.93 55.01
CA LEU A 12 -49.39 14.81 53.88
C LEU A 12 -47.87 15.00 53.71
N THR A 13 -47.13 14.99 54.82
CA THR A 13 -45.67 15.06 54.86
C THR A 13 -45.00 13.79 54.30
N GLU A 14 -45.54 12.61 54.60
CA GLU A 14 -45.04 11.34 54.03
C GLU A 14 -45.27 11.31 52.52
N LEU A 15 -46.43 11.78 52.05
CA LEU A 15 -46.73 11.87 50.62
C LEU A 15 -45.77 12.80 49.90
N LEU A 16 -45.48 13.98 50.49
CA LEU A 16 -44.53 14.95 49.95
C LEU A 16 -43.11 14.39 49.89
N VAL A 17 -42.63 13.78 50.97
CA VAL A 17 -41.30 13.16 51.03
C VAL A 17 -41.18 12.05 49.99
N THR A 18 -42.21 11.20 49.83
CA THR A 18 -42.20 10.11 48.85
C THR A 18 -42.14 10.64 47.42
N ILE A 19 -42.89 11.70 47.10
CA ILE A 19 -42.85 12.36 45.78
C ILE A 19 -41.46 12.96 45.55
N THR A 20 -40.89 13.68 46.51
CA THR A 20 -39.57 14.30 46.38
C THR A 20 -38.47 13.27 46.18
N VAL A 21 -38.47 12.19 46.97
CA VAL A 21 -37.49 11.09 46.82
C VAL A 21 -37.63 10.42 45.46
N THR A 22 -38.87 10.14 45.02
CA THR A 22 -39.12 9.54 43.70
C THR A 22 -38.62 10.44 42.56
N TRP A 23 -38.82 11.75 42.67
CA TRP A 23 -38.34 12.73 41.69
C TRP A 23 -36.81 12.78 41.62
N ILE A 24 -36.14 12.80 42.78
CA ILE A 24 -34.67 12.78 42.85
C ILE A 24 -34.12 11.49 42.22
N VAL A 25 -34.73 10.34 42.54
CA VAL A 25 -34.33 9.04 41.98
C VAL A 25 -34.54 9.01 40.47
N MET A 26 -35.67 9.52 39.96
CA MET A 26 -35.90 9.63 38.50
C MET A 26 -34.82 10.49 37.82
N VAL A 27 -34.47 11.66 38.39
CA VAL A 27 -33.42 12.52 37.83
C VAL A 27 -32.07 11.81 37.80
N LEU A 28 -31.70 11.11 38.88
CA LEU A 28 -30.45 10.34 38.94
C LEU A 28 -30.41 9.20 37.92
N ILE A 29 -31.53 8.49 37.72
CA ILE A 29 -31.64 7.42 36.72
C ILE A 29 -31.47 8.01 35.31
N VAL A 30 -32.17 9.10 34.98
CA VAL A 30 -32.07 9.75 33.67
C VAL A 30 -30.65 10.22 33.41
N GLN A 31 -30.02 10.90 34.37
CA GLN A 31 -28.62 11.34 34.24
C GLN A 31 -27.66 10.16 34.06
N SER A 32 -27.84 9.08 34.82
CA SER A 32 -27.03 7.87 34.69
C SER A 32 -27.19 7.21 33.32
N PHE A 33 -28.42 7.16 32.79
CA PHE A 33 -28.69 6.63 31.45
C PHE A 33 -28.05 7.47 30.35
N TYR A 34 -28.10 8.81 30.45
CA TYR A 34 -27.43 9.69 29.49
C TYR A 34 -25.92 9.50 29.53
N GLN A 35 -25.32 9.47 30.72
CA GLN A 35 -23.88 9.26 30.89
C GLN A 35 -23.45 7.88 30.37
N MET A 36 -24.19 6.82 30.70
CA MET A 36 -23.92 5.47 30.19
C MET A 36 -24.04 5.40 28.66
N ARG A 37 -25.06 6.05 28.08
CA ARG A 37 -25.25 6.07 26.63
C ARG A 37 -24.11 6.81 25.93
N GLU A 38 -23.72 7.97 26.44
CA GLU A 38 -22.62 8.76 25.90
C GLU A 38 -21.28 8.01 26.04
N GLN A 39 -21.04 7.36 27.18
CA GLN A 39 -19.87 6.50 27.37
C GLN A 39 -19.87 5.30 26.43
N ASN A 40 -21.02 4.66 26.19
CA ASN A 40 -21.12 3.50 25.31
C ASN A 40 -20.91 3.90 23.85
N ILE A 41 -21.50 5.01 23.39
CA ILE A 41 -21.24 5.58 22.05
C ILE A 41 -19.75 5.87 21.88
N ARG A 42 -19.13 6.59 22.82
CA ARG A 42 -17.69 6.88 22.78
C ARG A 42 -16.84 5.61 22.79
N SER A 43 -17.23 4.59 23.58
CA SER A 43 -16.49 3.33 23.65
C SER A 43 -16.59 2.55 22.35
N VAL A 44 -17.76 2.53 21.70
CA VAL A 44 -17.96 1.90 20.39
C VAL A 44 -17.18 2.63 19.31
N GLU A 45 -17.22 3.97 19.28
CA GLU A 45 -16.41 4.78 18.37
C GLU A 45 -14.91 4.52 18.58
N THR A 46 -14.44 4.50 19.83
CA THR A 46 -13.03 4.23 20.14
C THR A 46 -12.59 2.82 19.71
N LEU A 47 -13.45 1.82 19.91
CA LEU A 47 -13.19 0.44 19.47
C LEU A 47 -13.16 0.34 17.94
N HIS A 48 -14.07 1.04 17.26
CA HIS A 48 -14.13 1.08 15.81
C HIS A 48 -12.87 1.72 15.21
N THR A 49 -12.49 2.91 15.66
CA THR A 49 -11.27 3.59 15.23
C THR A 49 -10.02 2.77 15.54
N HIS A 50 -9.97 2.07 16.68
CA HIS A 50 -8.85 1.19 17.00
C HIS A 50 -8.75 0.00 16.02
N THR A 51 -9.88 -0.56 15.60
CA THR A 51 -9.91 -1.66 14.62
C THR A 51 -9.42 -1.19 13.26
N GLU A 52 -9.89 -0.03 12.79
CA GLU A 52 -9.46 0.55 11.51
C GLU A 52 -7.98 0.96 11.54
N ALA A 53 -7.47 1.44 12.67
CA ALA A 53 -6.05 1.74 12.82
C ALA A 53 -5.17 0.48 12.73
N VAL A 54 -5.63 -0.65 13.28
CA VAL A 54 -4.94 -1.94 13.14
C VAL A 54 -5.04 -2.46 11.69
N GLU A 55 -6.16 -2.25 11.02
CA GLU A 55 -6.32 -2.56 9.60
C GLU A 55 -5.36 -1.74 8.73
N ALA A 56 -5.26 -0.43 8.98
CA ALA A 56 -4.31 0.45 8.32
C ALA A 56 -2.84 0.02 8.54
N ASP A 57 -2.46 -0.35 9.78
CA ASP A 57 -1.12 -0.90 10.07
C ASP A 57 -0.86 -2.18 9.28
N ASN A 58 -1.83 -3.10 9.23
CA ASN A 58 -1.73 -4.31 8.44
C ASN A 58 -1.66 -4.02 6.94
N ILE A 59 -2.39 -3.03 6.42
CA ILE A 59 -2.33 -2.61 5.03
C ILE A 59 -0.92 -2.13 4.69
N PHE A 60 -0.37 -1.17 5.45
CA PHE A 60 0.97 -0.65 5.18
C PHE A 60 2.06 -1.71 5.35
N ARG A 61 1.97 -2.57 6.37
CA ARG A 61 2.88 -3.71 6.52
C ARG A 61 2.77 -4.67 5.34
N ASN A 62 1.56 -5.09 4.96
CA ASN A 62 1.37 -6.02 3.84
C ASN A 62 1.79 -5.42 2.48
N LEU A 63 1.60 -4.12 2.27
CA LEU A 63 2.07 -3.43 1.06
C LEU A 63 3.59 -3.48 0.97
N ILE A 64 4.26 -3.28 2.09
CA ILE A 64 5.72 -3.26 2.17
C ILE A 64 6.31 -4.68 2.18
N ASP A 65 5.75 -5.59 2.98
CA ASP A 65 6.14 -7.00 3.01
C ASP A 65 5.81 -7.69 1.67
N GLY A 66 4.76 -7.26 0.98
CA GLY A 66 4.39 -7.68 -0.38
C GLY A 66 5.19 -6.99 -1.49
N ALA A 67 6.02 -6.00 -1.17
CA ALA A 67 7.06 -5.47 -2.07
C ALA A 67 8.23 -6.45 -2.25
N TYR A 68 8.17 -7.63 -1.62
CA TYR A 68 9.27 -8.57 -1.53
C TYR A 68 9.70 -9.13 -2.88
N ILE A 69 11.02 -9.28 -2.98
CA ILE A 69 11.73 -9.89 -4.09
C ILE A 69 11.95 -11.35 -3.72
N SER A 70 11.20 -12.27 -4.34
CA SER A 70 11.59 -13.67 -4.26
C SER A 70 12.84 -13.88 -5.14
N GLY A 71 13.97 -14.19 -4.51
CA GLY A 71 15.18 -14.59 -5.25
C GLY A 71 16.02 -13.43 -5.81
N ASN A 72 17.05 -13.06 -5.04
CA ASN A 72 18.33 -12.52 -5.53
C ASN A 72 18.27 -11.29 -6.44
N ALA A 73 17.61 -10.21 -6.02
CA ALA A 73 17.68 -9.00 -6.82
C ALA A 73 18.63 -7.94 -6.28
N THR A 74 19.76 -7.87 -6.97
CA THR A 74 20.46 -6.62 -7.22
C THR A 74 19.61 -5.71 -8.12
N TYR A 75 18.48 -5.17 -7.65
CA TYR A 75 17.84 -4.02 -8.32
C TYR A 75 18.62 -2.78 -7.93
N SER A 76 19.53 -2.45 -8.83
CA SER A 76 20.52 -1.42 -8.64
C SER A 76 20.29 -0.47 -9.79
N PHE A 77 20.00 0.81 -9.52
CA PHE A 77 19.97 1.80 -10.59
C PHE A 77 21.33 1.88 -11.32
N TRP A 78 22.39 1.30 -10.74
CA TRP A 78 23.71 1.16 -11.37
C TRP A 78 23.70 0.16 -12.52
N LYS A 79 22.70 -0.73 -12.59
CA LYS A 79 22.48 -1.55 -13.77
C LYS A 79 21.92 -0.66 -14.86
N LEU A 80 22.43 -0.84 -16.07
CA LEU A 80 21.92 -0.14 -17.24
C LEU A 80 20.50 -0.63 -17.50
N SER A 81 19.53 0.26 -17.31
CA SER A 81 18.12 -0.01 -17.52
C SER A 81 17.70 0.42 -18.92
N SER A 82 16.84 -0.39 -19.55
CA SER A 82 16.11 0.01 -20.74
C SER A 82 14.67 -0.44 -20.67
N PHE A 83 13.84 0.26 -21.43
CA PHE A 83 12.41 0.08 -21.48
C PHE A 83 12.03 -0.32 -22.90
N GLN A 84 11.41 -1.50 -23.03
CA GLN A 84 11.08 -2.09 -24.33
C GLN A 84 9.65 -2.57 -24.37
N ILE A 85 8.76 -1.70 -23.94
CA ILE A 85 7.34 -1.90 -24.11
C ILE A 85 6.85 -0.99 -25.24
N SER A 86 5.89 -1.47 -26.01
CA SER A 86 5.17 -0.62 -26.98
C SER A 86 4.45 0.49 -26.22
N SER A 87 4.71 1.75 -26.62
CA SER A 87 4.20 2.97 -26.00
C SER A 87 2.71 2.86 -25.64
N GLY A 88 2.45 2.80 -24.33
CA GLY A 88 1.12 2.57 -23.77
C GLY A 88 1.14 2.62 -22.24
N SER A 89 2.29 2.31 -21.61
CA SER A 89 2.47 2.59 -20.19
C SER A 89 2.51 4.08 -19.92
N GLN A 90 1.69 4.50 -18.96
CA GLN A 90 1.63 5.86 -18.45
C GLN A 90 2.83 6.18 -17.53
N ILE A 91 3.57 5.16 -17.05
CA ILE A 91 4.68 5.30 -16.08
C ILE A 91 5.84 4.36 -16.46
N ASN A 92 7.07 4.86 -16.45
CA ASN A 92 8.26 4.01 -16.54
C ASN A 92 8.69 3.58 -15.13
N PRO A 93 8.49 2.32 -14.73
CA PRO A 93 8.73 1.92 -13.36
C PRO A 93 10.21 1.77 -13.01
N LEU A 94 11.09 1.66 -14.02
CA LEU A 94 12.54 1.63 -13.80
C LEU A 94 13.11 3.01 -13.44
N ASP A 95 12.32 4.09 -13.54
CA ASP A 95 12.73 5.42 -13.10
C ASP A 95 12.66 5.59 -11.58
N TYR A 96 12.03 4.66 -10.87
CA TYR A 96 11.81 4.73 -9.44
C TYR A 96 12.52 3.58 -8.71
N PRO A 97 13.02 3.81 -7.48
CA PRO A 97 13.35 2.72 -6.56
C PRO A 97 12.16 1.76 -6.34
N ILE A 98 12.45 0.54 -5.87
CA ILE A 98 11.42 -0.46 -5.53
C ILE A 98 10.38 0.10 -4.58
N ILE A 99 10.84 0.89 -3.60
CA ILE A 99 9.99 1.56 -2.63
C ILE A 99 10.34 3.04 -2.67
N TYR A 100 9.46 3.84 -3.26
CA TYR A 100 9.68 5.26 -3.49
C TYR A 100 8.50 6.09 -2.98
N ALA A 101 8.78 7.15 -2.26
CA ALA A 101 7.79 7.99 -1.61
C ALA A 101 8.26 9.42 -1.71
N GLN A 102 7.36 10.28 -2.16
CA GLN A 102 7.66 11.70 -2.29
C GLN A 102 6.39 12.51 -2.08
N ARG A 103 6.58 13.78 -1.76
CA ARG A 103 5.51 14.76 -1.71
C ARG A 103 5.05 15.13 -3.13
N GLU A 104 3.75 15.32 -3.29
CA GLU A 104 3.18 15.95 -4.48
C GLU A 104 3.77 17.38 -4.70
N PRO A 105 3.95 17.85 -5.96
CA PRO A 105 3.64 17.18 -7.22
C PRO A 105 4.75 16.27 -7.69
N LEU A 106 4.33 15.09 -8.13
CA LEU A 106 5.20 14.10 -8.72
C LEU A 106 5.58 14.52 -10.15
N THR A 107 6.60 13.87 -10.70
CA THR A 107 6.90 13.87 -12.14
C THR A 107 5.66 13.48 -12.97
N THR A 108 5.63 13.76 -14.27
CA THR A 108 4.50 13.41 -15.16
C THR A 108 4.10 11.92 -15.06
N GLY A 109 2.79 11.62 -14.95
CA GLY A 109 2.25 10.24 -15.01
C GLY A 109 1.46 9.76 -13.78
N PHE A 110 1.25 10.59 -12.76
CA PHE A 110 0.57 10.22 -11.52
C PHE A 110 -0.89 10.70 -11.44
N PRO A 111 -1.69 10.15 -10.51
CA PRO A 111 -3.14 10.36 -10.46
C PRO A 111 -3.49 11.81 -10.17
N SER A 112 -4.42 12.38 -10.95
CA SER A 112 -4.85 13.77 -10.81
C SER A 112 -5.80 14.01 -9.64
N ASP A 113 -6.34 12.93 -9.06
CA ASP A 113 -7.23 12.89 -7.91
C ASP A 113 -6.48 12.77 -6.58
N ALA A 114 -5.15 12.87 -6.56
CA ALA A 114 -4.38 12.82 -5.32
C ALA A 114 -4.65 14.04 -4.43
N GLN A 115 -4.79 13.80 -3.12
CA GLN A 115 -5.02 14.85 -2.13
C GLN A 115 -3.82 15.80 -2.06
N ALA A 116 -4.11 17.09 -2.17
CA ALA A 116 -3.12 18.15 -2.20
C ALA A 116 -2.15 18.10 -1.00
N GLY A 117 -0.85 18.01 -1.28
CA GLY A 117 0.21 18.13 -0.26
C GLY A 117 0.46 16.88 0.58
N THR A 118 -0.15 15.75 0.22
CA THR A 118 0.16 14.41 0.76
C THR A 118 1.31 13.74 0.03
N ASP A 119 1.89 12.73 0.67
CA ASP A 119 2.95 11.90 0.09
C ASP A 119 2.34 10.69 -0.65
N ILE A 120 2.96 10.29 -1.75
CA ILE A 120 2.56 9.15 -2.59
C ILE A 120 3.64 8.09 -2.50
N LEU A 121 3.25 6.83 -2.34
CA LEU A 121 4.13 5.67 -2.29
C LEU A 121 4.04 4.88 -3.60
N VAL A 122 5.18 4.55 -4.19
CA VAL A 122 5.33 3.63 -5.30
C VAL A 122 6.04 2.39 -4.77
N VAL A 123 5.45 1.23 -5.00
CA VAL A 123 5.97 -0.08 -4.61
C VAL A 123 6.06 -0.96 -5.85
N GLN A 124 7.18 -1.65 -6.03
CA GLN A 124 7.36 -2.63 -7.09
C GLN A 124 7.37 -4.03 -6.47
N THR A 125 6.49 -4.92 -6.95
CA THR A 125 6.48 -6.34 -6.61
C THR A 125 7.07 -7.12 -7.77
N ILE A 126 8.03 -8.00 -7.47
CA ILE A 126 8.77 -8.75 -8.49
C ILE A 126 8.93 -10.20 -8.02
N ASP A 127 8.27 -11.11 -8.71
CA ASP A 127 8.18 -12.51 -8.32
C ASP A 127 8.34 -13.45 -9.53
N ASP A 128 8.25 -14.75 -9.28
CA ASP A 128 8.41 -15.85 -10.23
C ASP A 128 9.77 -15.81 -10.97
N PRO A 129 10.91 -15.89 -10.26
CA PRO A 129 12.23 -15.87 -10.88
C PRO A 129 12.49 -17.14 -11.68
N GLN A 130 12.94 -16.97 -12.92
CA GLN A 130 13.34 -18.04 -13.83
C GLN A 130 14.73 -17.77 -14.38
N VAL A 131 15.68 -18.64 -14.03
CA VAL A 131 17.05 -18.53 -14.54
C VAL A 131 17.13 -19.10 -15.95
N LEU A 132 17.48 -18.26 -16.91
CA LEU A 132 17.59 -18.64 -18.32
C LEU A 132 18.79 -19.56 -18.55
N THR A 133 18.58 -20.64 -19.28
CA THR A 133 19.64 -21.61 -19.64
C THR A 133 20.39 -21.22 -20.91
N THR A 134 19.80 -20.34 -21.73
CA THR A 134 20.36 -19.87 -22.98
C THR A 134 20.54 -18.35 -22.95
N ALA A 135 21.56 -17.87 -23.66
CA ALA A 135 21.77 -16.45 -23.84
C ALA A 135 20.73 -15.86 -24.81
N ILE A 136 20.34 -14.62 -24.57
CA ILE A 136 19.49 -13.83 -25.47
C ILE A 136 20.39 -12.81 -26.18
N ILE A 137 20.30 -12.77 -27.51
CA ILE A 137 21.05 -11.83 -28.34
C ILE A 137 20.16 -10.63 -28.64
N SER A 138 20.75 -9.44 -28.71
CA SER A 138 20.09 -8.23 -29.20
C SER A 138 19.47 -8.47 -30.58
N GLY A 139 18.25 -7.97 -30.78
CA GLY A 139 17.38 -8.23 -31.92
C GLY A 139 16.44 -9.43 -31.74
N ALA A 140 16.57 -10.22 -30.67
CA ALA A 140 15.69 -11.36 -30.45
C ALA A 140 14.23 -10.93 -30.22
N SER A 141 13.32 -11.45 -31.04
CA SER A 141 11.86 -11.30 -30.90
C SER A 141 11.21 -12.45 -30.11
N SER A 142 11.99 -13.46 -29.74
CA SER A 142 11.57 -14.55 -28.88
C SER A 142 12.78 -15.15 -28.15
N PHE A 143 12.53 -15.82 -27.03
CA PHE A 143 13.54 -16.62 -26.34
C PHE A 143 12.91 -17.81 -25.63
N THR A 144 13.76 -18.70 -25.12
CA THR A 144 13.35 -19.90 -24.38
C THR A 144 13.60 -19.71 -22.88
N ARG A 145 12.58 -19.97 -22.06
CA ARG A 145 12.65 -20.07 -20.61
C ARG A 145 12.66 -21.54 -20.16
N PRO A 146 13.09 -21.85 -18.92
CA PRO A 146 12.95 -23.19 -18.35
C PRO A 146 11.51 -23.72 -18.39
N ALA A 147 11.36 -25.02 -18.58
CA ALA A 147 10.03 -25.67 -18.61
C ALA A 147 9.47 -25.93 -17.20
N ASP A 148 10.36 -26.22 -16.25
CA ASP A 148 9.98 -26.58 -14.88
C ASP A 148 9.43 -25.36 -14.13
N GLY A 149 8.22 -25.49 -13.61
CA GLY A 149 7.56 -24.43 -12.84
C GLY A 149 7.21 -23.17 -13.63
N ALA A 150 7.17 -23.18 -14.96
CA ALA A 150 6.90 -21.99 -15.77
C ALA A 150 5.42 -21.53 -15.72
N PRO A 151 5.05 -20.44 -14.99
CA PRO A 151 3.70 -19.90 -14.97
C PRO A 151 3.21 -19.45 -16.34
N ALA A 152 1.88 -19.40 -16.48
CA ALA A 152 1.24 -18.72 -17.60
C ALA A 152 1.58 -17.22 -17.57
N ILE A 153 1.74 -16.62 -18.75
CA ILE A 153 1.96 -15.18 -18.92
C ILE A 153 0.84 -14.61 -19.76
N THR A 154 0.15 -13.60 -19.25
CA THR A 154 -0.84 -12.84 -20.02
C THR A 154 -0.13 -11.90 -21.00
N ALA A 155 -0.68 -11.74 -22.20
CA ALA A 155 -0.21 -10.78 -23.19
C ALA A 155 -0.09 -9.37 -22.58
N SER A 156 0.91 -8.60 -22.99
CA SER A 156 1.18 -7.25 -22.49
C SER A 156 1.54 -7.13 -21.00
N LYS A 157 1.47 -8.21 -20.21
CA LYS A 157 1.92 -8.17 -18.82
C LYS A 157 3.42 -7.87 -18.74
N TYR A 158 3.81 -7.01 -17.81
CA TYR A 158 5.20 -6.68 -17.54
C TYR A 158 5.96 -7.90 -17.06
N MET A 159 7.14 -8.08 -17.66
CA MET A 159 8.16 -9.00 -17.22
C MET A 159 9.47 -8.24 -17.13
N LEU A 160 10.30 -8.62 -16.16
CA LEU A 160 11.60 -8.00 -15.97
C LEU A 160 12.70 -9.00 -16.28
N LEU A 161 13.51 -8.69 -17.28
CA LEU A 161 14.70 -9.44 -17.61
C LEU A 161 15.92 -8.76 -16.97
N SER A 162 16.62 -9.45 -16.07
CA SER A 162 17.77 -8.90 -15.35
C SER A 162 19.00 -9.78 -15.49
N SER A 163 20.15 -9.15 -15.70
CA SER A 163 21.48 -9.74 -15.53
C SER A 163 22.25 -9.00 -14.43
N GLU A 164 23.55 -9.27 -14.29
CA GLU A 164 24.45 -8.51 -13.41
C GLU A 164 24.61 -7.03 -13.83
N SER A 165 24.53 -6.74 -15.13
CA SER A 165 24.83 -5.40 -15.66
C SER A 165 23.63 -4.68 -16.27
N TYR A 166 22.60 -5.42 -16.72
CA TYR A 166 21.49 -4.88 -17.49
C TYR A 166 20.13 -5.26 -16.93
N GLN A 167 19.14 -4.40 -17.13
CA GLN A 167 17.74 -4.63 -16.83
C GLN A 167 16.86 -4.17 -17.98
N ASN A 168 15.92 -5.02 -18.38
CA ASN A 168 14.97 -4.74 -19.43
C ASN A 168 13.54 -5.05 -19.00
N LEU A 169 12.68 -4.04 -19.04
CA LEU A 169 11.25 -4.23 -18.91
C LEU A 169 10.67 -4.60 -20.28
N ILE A 170 10.07 -5.77 -20.38
CA ILE A 170 9.55 -6.38 -21.61
C ILE A 170 8.12 -6.89 -21.41
N THR A 171 7.44 -7.20 -22.51
CA THR A 171 6.09 -7.80 -22.48
C THR A 171 5.95 -8.93 -23.51
N ALA A 172 5.07 -9.88 -23.22
CA ALA A 172 4.73 -10.96 -24.15
C ALA A 172 3.82 -10.44 -25.27
N ALA A 173 4.06 -10.89 -26.50
CA ALA A 173 3.24 -10.53 -27.68
C ALA A 173 1.83 -11.15 -27.64
N SER A 174 1.69 -12.29 -26.97
CA SER A 174 0.45 -13.06 -26.84
C SER A 174 0.46 -13.85 -25.53
N ASP A 175 -0.70 -14.35 -25.12
CA ASP A 175 -0.80 -15.23 -23.96
C ASP A 175 0.10 -16.46 -24.13
N VAL A 176 0.85 -16.78 -23.08
CA VAL A 176 1.73 -17.95 -22.99
C VAL A 176 1.14 -18.90 -21.96
N ALA A 177 0.78 -20.11 -22.37
CA ALA A 177 0.23 -21.12 -21.47
C ALA A 177 1.29 -21.59 -20.44
N SER A 178 0.80 -22.06 -19.29
CA SER A 178 1.65 -22.69 -18.27
C SER A 178 2.44 -23.86 -18.86
N GLY A 179 3.71 -23.99 -18.46
CA GLY A 179 4.65 -25.00 -18.99
C GLY A 179 5.19 -24.73 -20.41
N THR A 180 4.72 -23.70 -21.11
CA THR A 180 5.28 -23.33 -22.42
C THR A 180 6.61 -22.64 -22.25
N THR A 181 7.64 -23.12 -22.96
CA THR A 181 9.03 -22.65 -22.83
C THR A 181 9.37 -21.47 -23.74
N THR A 182 8.67 -21.30 -24.86
CA THR A 182 8.95 -20.22 -25.79
C THR A 182 8.09 -19.00 -25.48
N ILE A 183 8.73 -17.85 -25.33
CA ILE A 183 8.07 -16.55 -25.16
C ILE A 183 8.33 -15.72 -26.42
N ASN A 184 7.26 -15.30 -27.09
CA ASN A 184 7.31 -14.29 -28.16
C ASN A 184 7.13 -12.91 -27.54
N LEU A 185 7.95 -11.95 -27.94
CA LEU A 185 7.98 -10.61 -27.36
C LEU A 185 7.23 -9.60 -28.20
N ALA A 186 6.53 -8.68 -27.54
CA ALA A 186 5.84 -7.59 -28.23
C ALA A 186 6.82 -6.62 -28.90
N THR A 187 8.03 -6.49 -28.34
CA THR A 187 9.14 -5.71 -28.90
C THR A 187 10.44 -6.51 -28.77
N ALA A 188 11.28 -6.47 -29.81
CA ALA A 188 12.54 -7.20 -29.81
C ALA A 188 13.52 -6.67 -28.76
N ILE A 189 14.30 -7.55 -28.13
CA ILE A 189 15.27 -7.16 -27.10
C ILE A 189 16.40 -6.34 -27.74
N ASN A 190 16.83 -5.23 -27.15
CA ASN A 190 17.85 -4.34 -27.72
C ASN A 190 19.27 -4.56 -27.13
N GLN A 191 19.42 -5.48 -26.19
CA GLN A 191 20.66 -5.76 -25.48
C GLN A 191 20.94 -7.27 -25.39
N ASN A 192 22.19 -7.65 -25.13
CA ASN A 192 22.54 -9.05 -24.94
C ASN A 192 22.37 -9.43 -23.47
N PHE A 193 21.75 -10.58 -23.20
CA PHE A 193 21.67 -11.19 -21.88
C PHE A 193 22.39 -12.54 -21.90
N PRO A 194 23.37 -12.78 -21.01
CA PRO A 194 24.05 -14.06 -20.95
C PRO A 194 23.12 -15.17 -20.45
N ALA A 195 23.50 -16.43 -20.70
CA ALA A 195 22.92 -17.54 -19.95
C ALA A 195 23.16 -17.32 -18.45
N GLY A 196 22.17 -17.67 -17.61
CA GLY A 196 22.15 -17.34 -16.20
C GLY A 196 21.47 -16.01 -15.85
N ALA A 197 21.02 -15.22 -16.84
CA ALA A 197 20.13 -14.09 -16.58
C ALA A 197 18.79 -14.57 -15.99
N THR A 198 18.15 -13.73 -15.18
CA THR A 198 16.87 -14.04 -14.53
C THR A 198 15.74 -13.29 -15.21
N LEU A 199 14.70 -14.03 -15.60
CA LEU A 199 13.41 -13.49 -15.99
C LEU A 199 12.46 -13.53 -14.78
N TYR A 200 11.85 -12.40 -14.44
CA TYR A 200 10.76 -12.32 -13.49
C TYR A 200 9.46 -12.13 -14.28
N THR A 201 8.51 -13.05 -14.13
CA THR A 201 7.27 -13.06 -14.91
C THR A 201 6.08 -12.39 -14.24
N ASP A 202 6.20 -12.09 -12.94
CA ASP A 202 5.21 -11.31 -12.20
C ASP A 202 5.82 -9.99 -11.73
N TYR A 203 5.74 -8.97 -12.58
CA TYR A 203 6.19 -7.62 -12.29
C TYR A 203 4.98 -6.67 -12.20
N ILE A 204 4.74 -6.10 -11.03
CA ILE A 204 3.61 -5.20 -10.77
C ILE A 204 4.12 -3.92 -10.10
N VAL A 205 3.62 -2.78 -10.56
CA VAL A 205 3.89 -1.47 -9.95
C VAL A 205 2.63 -1.01 -9.25
N ARG A 206 2.73 -0.75 -7.96
CA ARG A 206 1.64 -0.31 -7.10
C ARG A 206 1.88 1.14 -6.73
N ILE A 207 0.87 1.97 -6.89
CA ILE A 207 0.91 3.38 -6.46
C ILE A 207 -0.15 3.56 -5.39
N ILE A 208 0.28 3.96 -4.21
CA ILE A 208 -0.53 4.14 -3.03
C ILE A 208 -0.55 5.63 -2.69
N TYR A 209 -1.74 6.20 -2.62
CA TYR A 209 -1.94 7.63 -2.38
C TYR A 209 -3.29 7.87 -1.71
N ILE A 210 -3.47 9.07 -1.18
CA ILE A 210 -4.79 9.53 -0.73
C ILE A 210 -5.51 10.13 -1.92
N ALA A 211 -6.65 9.56 -2.30
CA ALA A 211 -7.53 10.14 -3.30
C ALA A 211 -8.57 11.03 -2.63
N GLU A 212 -8.81 12.20 -3.23
CA GLU A 212 -9.89 13.10 -2.85
C GLU A 212 -11.09 12.83 -3.78
N GLU A 213 -12.14 12.22 -3.25
CA GLU A 213 -13.39 11.97 -3.98
C GLU A 213 -14.54 12.82 -3.43
N THR A 214 -15.35 13.34 -4.34
CA THR A 214 -16.59 14.03 -3.95
C THR A 214 -17.76 13.07 -4.12
N ASP A 215 -18.47 12.79 -3.04
CA ASP A 215 -19.67 11.97 -3.06
C ASP A 215 -20.82 12.63 -3.87
N ASN A 216 -21.89 11.89 -4.12
CA ASN A 216 -23.06 12.40 -4.85
C ASN A 216 -23.82 13.50 -4.10
N GLN A 217 -23.46 13.78 -2.85
CA GLN A 217 -24.03 14.79 -1.97
C GLN A 217 -23.12 16.03 -1.85
N GLY A 218 -21.95 16.02 -2.48
CA GLY A 218 -20.98 17.13 -2.45
C GLY A 218 -20.03 17.10 -1.25
N ASN A 219 -20.01 16.04 -0.44
CA ASN A 219 -19.02 15.87 0.62
C ASN A 219 -17.73 15.32 0.03
N VAL A 220 -16.61 15.86 0.49
CA VAL A 220 -15.29 15.37 0.14
C VAL A 220 -14.92 14.25 1.10
N GLU A 221 -14.71 13.06 0.57
CA GLU A 221 -14.19 11.88 1.26
C GLU A 221 -12.75 11.63 0.81
N ASN A 222 -11.88 11.34 1.78
CA ASN A 222 -10.49 11.03 1.51
C ASN A 222 -10.27 9.54 1.73
N ASP A 223 -9.77 8.87 0.71
CA ASP A 223 -9.57 7.42 0.70
C ASP A 223 -8.11 7.08 0.44
N LEU A 224 -7.57 6.12 1.18
CA LEU A 224 -6.32 5.46 0.83
C LEU A 224 -6.57 4.50 -0.34
N VAL A 225 -5.93 4.76 -1.47
CA VAL A 225 -6.15 4.06 -2.73
C VAL A 225 -4.86 3.43 -3.23
N GLN A 226 -4.99 2.26 -3.87
CA GLN A 226 -3.93 1.59 -4.61
C GLN A 226 -4.28 1.52 -6.10
N LEU A 227 -3.35 1.90 -6.97
CA LEU A 227 -3.37 1.64 -8.41
C LEU A 227 -2.33 0.59 -8.76
N ASN A 228 -2.76 -0.49 -9.40
CA ASN A 228 -1.88 -1.55 -9.87
C ASN A 228 -1.67 -1.44 -11.38
N TYR A 229 -0.42 -1.24 -11.79
CA TYR A 229 0.03 -1.27 -13.17
C TYR A 229 0.77 -2.59 -13.42
N ASP A 230 0.19 -3.45 -14.23
CA ASP A 230 0.76 -4.74 -14.63
C ASP A 230 1.13 -4.80 -16.12
N GLY A 231 0.88 -3.73 -16.88
CA GLY A 231 1.16 -3.63 -18.31
C GLY A 231 0.02 -4.07 -19.25
N THR A 232 -1.05 -4.67 -18.73
CA THR A 232 -2.16 -5.22 -19.54
C THR A 232 -3.20 -4.18 -19.99
N GLY A 233 -3.08 -2.93 -19.54
CA GLY A 233 -3.99 -1.84 -19.90
C GLY A 233 -3.99 -0.70 -18.89
N ASN A 234 -5.20 -0.17 -18.63
CA ASN A 234 -5.41 0.83 -17.57
C ASN A 234 -5.13 0.24 -16.19
N PRO A 235 -4.62 1.04 -15.24
CA PRO A 235 -4.36 0.54 -13.89
C PRO A 235 -5.65 0.10 -13.20
N ILE A 236 -5.57 -0.96 -12.42
CA ILE A 236 -6.66 -1.42 -11.57
C ILE A 236 -6.63 -0.60 -10.28
N ARG A 237 -7.73 0.13 -10.02
CA ARG A 237 -7.91 0.92 -8.79
C ARG A 237 -8.58 0.08 -7.71
N THR A 238 -8.08 0.18 -6.48
CA THR A 238 -8.67 -0.46 -5.30
C THR A 238 -8.60 0.50 -4.12
N THR A 239 -9.75 0.80 -3.52
CA THR A 239 -9.83 1.50 -2.24
C THR A 239 -9.37 0.54 -1.14
N LEU A 240 -8.33 0.93 -0.41
CA LEU A 240 -7.76 0.15 0.68
C LEU A 240 -8.42 0.48 2.02
N LEU A 241 -8.64 1.77 2.28
CA LEU A 241 -9.24 2.25 3.53
C LEU A 241 -9.86 3.62 3.32
N SER A 242 -11.05 3.85 3.86
CA SER A 242 -11.73 5.13 3.79
C SER A 242 -11.48 6.01 5.02
N GLY A 243 -11.66 7.32 4.85
CA GLY A 243 -11.48 8.31 5.93
C GLY A 243 -10.03 8.61 6.29
N VAL A 244 -9.09 8.34 5.37
CA VAL A 244 -7.65 8.56 5.57
C VAL A 244 -7.22 9.86 4.90
N SER A 245 -6.52 10.72 5.62
CA SER A 245 -5.98 11.98 5.09
C SER A 245 -4.58 12.29 5.59
N ASP A 246 -3.95 13.34 5.06
CA ASP A 246 -2.66 13.87 5.52
C ASP A 246 -1.52 12.82 5.55
N LEU A 247 -1.50 11.90 4.57
CA LEU A 247 -0.47 10.88 4.49
C LEU A 247 0.91 11.51 4.29
N GLN A 248 1.84 11.13 5.16
CA GLN A 248 3.21 11.60 5.20
C GLN A 248 4.16 10.41 5.39
N ILE A 249 5.19 10.34 4.57
CA ILE A 249 6.09 9.20 4.49
C ILE A 249 7.52 9.66 4.69
N ARG A 250 8.22 9.03 5.63
CA ARG A 250 9.64 9.30 5.92
C ARG A 250 10.46 8.03 5.82
N TYR A 251 11.68 8.19 5.36
CA TYR A 251 12.68 7.14 5.25
C TYR A 251 13.65 7.19 6.41
N ASN A 252 13.96 6.03 6.98
CA ASN A 252 15.11 5.90 7.88
C ASN A 252 16.35 5.54 7.04
N ILE A 253 17.29 6.46 6.92
CA ILE A 253 18.56 6.26 6.19
C ILE A 253 19.76 6.01 7.13
N GLY A 254 19.53 5.51 8.34
CA GLY A 254 20.58 5.24 9.33
C GLY A 254 21.04 6.45 10.14
N ALA A 255 20.96 7.67 9.58
CA ALA A 255 21.24 8.93 10.29
C ALA A 255 19.99 9.60 10.90
N GLY A 256 18.79 9.07 10.63
CA GLY A 256 17.51 9.60 11.09
C GLY A 256 16.39 9.43 10.07
N TRP A 257 15.19 9.89 10.46
CA TRP A 257 14.00 9.90 9.61
C TRP A 257 13.94 11.17 8.76
N GLN A 258 13.90 11.02 7.44
CA GLN A 258 13.87 12.13 6.49
C GLN A 258 12.81 11.94 5.42
N ARG A 259 12.24 13.05 4.93
CA ARG A 259 11.44 13.03 3.70
C ARG A 259 12.35 13.22 2.50
N VAL A 260 12.05 12.53 1.42
CA VAL A 260 12.76 12.71 0.16
C VAL A 260 11.95 13.63 -0.75
N THR A 261 12.65 14.44 -1.54
CA THR A 261 12.03 15.29 -2.57
C THR A 261 12.50 14.84 -3.95
N ALA A 262 11.67 15.07 -4.98
CA ALA A 262 11.94 14.69 -6.36
C ALA A 262 13.27 15.23 -6.94
N ASN A 263 13.81 16.30 -6.32
CA ASN A 263 14.96 17.06 -6.80
C ASN A 263 16.30 16.61 -6.22
N ASP A 264 16.36 15.49 -5.49
CA ASP A 264 17.63 15.01 -4.93
C ASP A 264 18.46 14.32 -6.04
N PRO A 265 19.56 14.95 -6.52
CA PRO A 265 20.28 14.48 -7.71
C PRO A 265 21.01 13.16 -7.46
N ASP A 266 21.39 12.88 -6.22
CA ASP A 266 22.03 11.65 -5.80
C ASP A 266 21.00 10.72 -5.16
N ARG A 267 20.25 10.01 -6.02
CA ARG A 267 19.29 8.96 -5.63
C ARG A 267 19.95 7.75 -4.96
N LEU A 268 21.08 7.92 -4.24
CA LEU A 268 21.80 6.86 -3.52
C LEU A 268 21.12 6.47 -2.21
N TRP A 269 20.35 7.38 -1.62
CA TRP A 269 19.74 7.25 -0.29
C TRP A 269 18.88 6.00 -0.15
N TYR A 270 18.23 5.54 -1.23
CA TYR A 270 17.40 4.33 -1.24
C TYR A 270 18.17 3.05 -0.86
N LYS A 271 19.50 2.99 -1.07
CA LYS A 271 20.34 1.85 -0.64
C LYS A 271 20.50 1.75 0.87
N GLN A 272 20.28 2.86 1.56
CA GLN A 272 20.51 2.97 3.00
C GLN A 272 19.21 2.93 3.78
N ILE A 273 18.07 2.72 3.10
CA ILE A 273 16.78 2.66 3.78
C ILE A 273 16.76 1.45 4.71
N ARG A 274 16.46 1.71 5.97
CA ARG A 274 16.27 0.72 7.04
C ARG A 274 14.82 0.63 7.50
N GLY A 275 13.98 1.57 7.10
CA GLY A 275 12.54 1.53 7.34
C GLY A 275 11.79 2.69 6.72
N LEU A 276 10.47 2.59 6.74
CA LEU A 276 9.51 3.62 6.43
C LEU A 276 8.68 3.98 7.67
N GLU A 277 8.41 5.26 7.82
CA GLU A 277 7.49 5.82 8.80
C GLU A 277 6.34 6.45 8.03
N PHE A 278 5.14 5.93 8.24
CA PHE A 278 3.89 6.45 7.70
C PHE A 278 3.17 7.19 8.82
N SER A 279 2.86 8.46 8.60
CA SER A 279 2.01 9.27 9.47
C SER A 279 0.78 9.67 8.68
N TYR A 280 -0.41 9.47 9.24
CA TYR A 280 -1.67 9.77 8.57
C TYR A 280 -2.74 10.11 9.60
N ASN A 281 -3.80 10.76 9.14
CA ASN A 281 -5.00 11.01 9.91
C ASN A 281 -6.07 10.00 9.49
N LEU A 282 -6.72 9.36 10.47
CA LEU A 282 -7.85 8.48 10.26
C LEU A 282 -8.99 8.96 11.15
N ASN A 283 -10.12 9.32 10.54
CA ASN A 283 -11.31 9.76 11.27
C ASN A 283 -11.04 10.89 12.30
N GLY A 284 -10.11 11.80 11.99
CA GLY A 284 -9.73 12.93 12.83
C GLY A 284 -8.66 12.65 13.89
N GLN A 285 -8.12 11.43 13.94
CA GLN A 285 -7.04 11.04 14.85
C GLN A 285 -5.73 10.80 14.09
N ASN A 286 -4.63 11.27 14.68
CA ASN A 286 -3.30 11.06 14.10
C ASN A 286 -2.77 9.68 14.47
N HIS A 287 -2.35 8.94 13.46
CA HIS A 287 -1.75 7.62 13.58
C HIS A 287 -0.35 7.61 12.97
N GLN A 288 0.46 6.67 13.46
CA GLN A 288 1.80 6.45 12.99
C GLN A 288 2.08 4.95 12.90
N VAL A 289 2.63 4.54 11.77
CA VAL A 289 3.05 3.16 11.48
C VAL A 289 4.51 3.17 11.05
N ILE A 290 5.30 2.30 11.66
CA ILE A 290 6.72 2.13 11.30
C ILE A 290 6.90 0.73 10.74
N VAL A 291 7.37 0.66 9.51
CA VAL A 291 7.73 -0.59 8.84
C VAL A 291 9.24 -0.63 8.67
N ALA A 292 9.90 -1.53 9.39
CA ALA A 292 11.34 -1.72 9.28
C ALA A 292 11.65 -2.73 8.16
N PHE A 293 12.66 -2.43 7.35
CA PHE A 293 13.13 -3.38 6.36
C PHE A 293 14.20 -4.29 6.96
N GLY A 294 14.02 -5.59 6.85
CA GLY A 294 15.09 -6.57 7.04
C GLY A 294 16.10 -6.47 5.91
N GLY A 295 16.93 -5.43 5.90
CA GLY A 295 18.08 -5.28 5.00
C GLY A 295 17.77 -5.52 3.52
N ILE A 296 17.03 -4.61 2.87
CA ILE A 296 16.96 -4.58 1.41
C ILE A 296 18.34 -4.18 0.88
N GLY A 297 19.17 -5.17 0.58
CA GLY A 297 20.41 -5.05 -0.20
C GLY A 297 21.56 -4.31 0.48
N ASP A 298 22.28 -4.98 1.38
CA ASP A 298 23.68 -4.63 1.65
C ASP A 298 24.53 -5.05 0.43
N ASN A 299 24.43 -4.30 -0.68
CA ASN A 299 25.23 -4.52 -1.90
C ASN A 299 26.66 -4.01 -1.70
N THR A 300 27.32 -4.43 -0.62
CA THR A 300 28.78 -4.39 -0.57
C THR A 300 29.28 -5.44 -1.55
N ILE A 301 29.63 -5.03 -2.76
CA ILE A 301 30.45 -5.86 -3.65
C ILE A 301 31.78 -6.04 -2.90
N PRO A 302 32.18 -7.26 -2.51
CA PRO A 302 33.53 -7.46 -2.04
C PRO A 302 34.44 -7.12 -3.22
N ALA A 303 35.29 -6.10 -3.04
CA ALA A 303 36.35 -5.81 -3.99
C ALA A 303 37.18 -7.09 -4.15
N ALA A 304 37.11 -7.70 -5.33
CA ALA A 304 38.03 -8.73 -5.78
C ALA A 304 39.05 -8.07 -6.72
#